data_AF-A0A1I7WGM1-F1
#
_entry.id   AF-A0A1I7WGM1-F1
#
_cell.length_a   1.000
_cell.length_b   1.000
_cell.length_c   1.000
_cell.angle_alpha   90.00
_cell.angle_beta   90.00
_cell.angle_gamma   90.00
#
_symmetry.space_group_name_H-M   'P 1'
#
loop_
_entity.id
_entity.type
_entity.pdbx_description
1 polymer ?
#
loop_
_entity_poly.entity_id
_entity_poly.type
_entity_poly.pdbx_seq_one_letter_code
_entity_poly.pdbx_strand_id
1 'polypeptide(L)' 'MQRADLDYDAKNPIFIPKVSKISKLIIIEIHISNGHCGRQQLIATINLKYWIPNI' A
#
# COMPACT_ATOMS: atom_id res chain seq x y z
N MET A 1 22.47 -13.64 -0.69
CA MET A 1 21.14 -13.02 -0.73
C MET A 1 20.52 -13.32 -2.09
N GLN A 2 19.48 -14.16 -2.15
CA GLN A 2 18.64 -14.28 -3.34
C GLN A 2 17.71 -13.05 -3.34
N ARG A 3 17.69 -12.29 -4.44
CA ARG A 3 16.74 -11.18 -4.59
C ARG A 3 15.34 -11.81 -4.66
N ALA A 4 14.44 -11.40 -3.78
CA ALA A 4 13.04 -11.85 -3.86
C ALA A 4 12.46 -11.42 -5.22
N ASP A 5 11.75 -12.33 -5.88
CA ASP A 5 11.10 -12.07 -7.16
C ASP A 5 9.79 -11.28 -6.94
N LEU A 6 9.96 -10.04 -6.48
CA LEU A 6 8.87 -9.11 -6.26
C LEU A 6 8.54 -8.37 -7.56
N ASP A 7 7.28 -7.97 -7.70
CA ASP A 7 6.84 -7.07 -8.76
C ASP A 7 7.64 -5.75 -8.75
N TYR A 8 7.74 -5.11 -9.92
CA TYR A 8 8.46 -3.83 -10.07
C TYR A 8 7.91 -2.75 -9.13
N ASP A 9 6.58 -2.66 -9.00
CA ASP A 9 5.92 -1.66 -8.16
C ASP A 9 6.20 -1.91 -6.66
N ALA A 10 6.27 -3.17 -6.25
CA ALA A 10 6.61 -3.54 -4.88
C ALA A 10 8.08 -3.24 -4.55
N LYS A 11 8.97 -3.28 -5.56
CA LYS A 11 10.38 -2.87 -5.45
C LYS A 11 10.54 -1.35 -5.48
N ASN A 12 9.66 -0.65 -6.20
CA ASN A 12 9.74 0.80 -6.45
C ASN A 12 8.38 1.48 -6.22
N PRO A 13 7.89 1.52 -4.98
CA PRO A 13 6.55 2.01 -4.69
C PRO A 13 6.44 3.52 -4.92
N ILE A 14 5.26 3.96 -5.33
CA ILE A 14 4.96 5.39 -5.51
C ILE A 14 4.84 6.03 -4.13
N PHE A 15 5.68 7.02 -3.85
CA PHE A 15 5.59 7.79 -2.62
C PHE A 15 4.32 8.64 -2.60
N ILE A 16 3.52 8.48 -1.53
CA ILE A 16 2.32 9.28 -1.32
C ILE A 16 2.40 9.93 0.06
N PRO A 17 2.34 11.28 0.16
CA PRO A 17 2.31 11.96 1.45
C PRO A 17 1.11 11.51 2.29
N LYS A 18 1.37 11.16 3.56
CA LYS A 18 0.35 10.63 4.50
C LYS A 18 -0.91 11.51 4.59
N VAL A 19 -0.75 12.82 4.63
CA VAL A 19 -1.83 13.79 4.88
C VAL A 19 -2.48 14.29 3.56
N SER A 20 -2.26 13.59 2.45
CA SER A 20 -2.90 13.95 1.18
C SER A 20 -4.33 13.40 1.09
N LYS A 21 -5.18 14.04 0.28
CA LYS A 21 -6.51 13.49 -0.05
C LYS A 21 -6.38 12.12 -0.75
N ILE A 22 -5.30 11.93 -1.51
CA ILE A 22 -5.02 10.72 -2.28
C ILE A 22 -4.73 9.54 -1.35
N SER A 23 -3.93 9.70 -0.30
CA SER A 23 -3.65 8.60 0.65
C SER A 23 -4.94 8.06 1.27
N LYS A 24 -5.87 8.96 1.65
CA LYS A 24 -7.17 8.58 2.20
C LYS A 24 -8.01 7.80 1.19
N LEU A 25 -8.03 8.22 -0.07
CA LEU A 25 -8.77 7.54 -1.12
C LEU A 25 -8.20 6.14 -1.40
N ILE A 26 -6.86 6.01 -1.48
CA ILE A 26 -6.18 4.72 -1.64
C ILE A 26 -6.51 3.77 -0.48
N ILE A 27 -6.40 4.25 0.75
CA ILE A 27 -6.70 3.44 1.95
C ILE A 27 -8.14 2.93 1.94
N ILE A 28 -9.11 3.81 1.62
CA ILE A 28 -10.54 3.45 1.61
C ILE A 28 -10.83 2.45 0.50
N GLU A 29 -10.32 2.70 -0.71
CA GLU A 29 -10.53 1.80 -1.85
C GLU A 29 -9.99 0.40 -1.54
N ILE A 30 -8.73 0.28 -1.11
CA ILE A 30 -8.10 -1.01 -0.78
C ILE A 30 -8.82 -1.71 0.37
N HIS A 31 -9.27 -0.98 1.39
CA HIS A 31 -10.03 -1.56 2.49
C HIS A 31 -11.36 -2.16 2.01
N ILE A 32 -12.12 -1.44 1.18
CA ILE A 32 -13.41 -1.90 0.65
C ILE A 32 -13.22 -3.05 -0.34
N SER A 33 -12.29 -2.92 -1.30
CA SER A 33 -12.07 -3.92 -2.35
C SER A 33 -11.53 -5.25 -1.81
N ASN A 34 -10.83 -5.23 -0.67
CA ASN A 34 -10.40 -6.43 0.05
C ASN A 34 -11.38 -6.89 1.14
N GLY A 35 -12.66 -6.50 1.07
CA GLY A 35 -13.71 -7.02 1.96
C GLY A 35 -13.57 -6.53 3.41
N HIS A 36 -13.25 -5.24 3.59
CA HIS A 36 -13.01 -4.63 4.90
C HIS A 36 -11.88 -5.28 5.69
N CYS A 37 -10.80 -5.65 4.99
CA CYS A 37 -9.67 -6.34 5.59
C CYS A 37 -9.06 -5.60 6.79
N GLY A 38 -8.50 -6.38 7.71
CA GLY A 38 -7.82 -5.85 8.89
C GLY A 38 -6.57 -5.04 8.51
N ARG A 39 -6.09 -4.23 9.48
CA ARG A 39 -4.98 -3.29 9.29
C ARG A 39 -3.72 -3.91 8.67
N GLN A 40 -3.32 -5.10 9.11
CA GLN A 40 -2.08 -5.72 8.62
C GLN A 40 -2.18 -6.11 7.14
N GLN A 41 -3.32 -6.67 6.73
CA GLN A 41 -3.57 -7.01 5.32
C GLN A 41 -3.68 -5.75 4.46
N LEU A 42 -4.34 -4.71 4.98
CA LEU A 42 -4.42 -3.40 4.32
C LEU A 42 -3.01 -2.82 4.07
N ILE A 43 -2.16 -2.78 5.08
CA ILE A 43 -0.78 -2.27 4.96
C ILE A 43 0.04 -3.11 3.99
N ALA A 44 -0.06 -4.44 4.08
CA ALA A 44 0.63 -5.34 3.16
C ALA A 44 0.23 -5.08 1.71
N THR A 45 -1.07 -4.88 1.45
CA THR A 45 -1.61 -4.61 0.11
C THR A 45 -1.18 -3.24 -0.41
N ILE A 46 -1.20 -2.20 0.45
CA ILE A 46 -0.72 -0.85 0.10
C ILE A 46 0.75 -0.91 -0.33
N ASN A 47 1.60 -1.61 0.43
CA ASN A 47 3.03 -1.69 0.18
C ASN A 47 3.42 -2.45 -1.11
N LEU A 48 2.48 -3.14 -1.77
CA LEU A 48 2.73 -3.73 -3.09
C LEU A 48 2.87 -2.66 -4.19
N LYS A 49 2.41 -1.43 -3.96
CA LYS A 49 2.39 -0.39 -4.99
C LYS A 49 2.67 1.03 -4.50
N TYR A 50 2.33 1.33 -3.25
CA TYR A 50 2.42 2.66 -2.67
C TYR A 50 3.24 2.64 -1.40
N TRP A 51 3.99 3.71 -1.20
CA TRP A 51 4.66 3.97 0.06
C TRP A 51 4.01 5.18 0.73
N ILE A 52 3.15 4.89 1.70
CA ILE A 52 2.52 5.89 2.57
C ILE A 52 3.24 5.82 3.93
N PRO A 53 4.00 6.84 4.34
CA PRO A 53 4.73 6.78 5.61
C PRO A 53 3.77 6.83 6.81
N ASN A 54 4.07 6.05 7.85
CA ASN A 54 3.38 6.06 9.16
C ASN A 54 1.87 5.72 9.12
N ILE A 55 1.46 4.75 8.30
CA ILE A 55 0.11 4.15 8.29
C ILE A 55 -0.06 3.07 9.38
#